data_AF-A0A924G269-F1
#
_entry.id   AF-A0A924G269-F1
#
_cell.length_a   1.000
_cell.length_b   1.000
_cell.length_c   1.000
_cell.angle_alpha   90.00
_cell.angle_beta   90.00
_cell.angle_gamma   90.00
#
_symmetry.space_group_name_H-M   'P 1'
#
loop_
_entity.id
_entity.type
_entity.pdbx_description
1 polymer ?
#
loop_
_entity_poly.entity_id
_entity_poly.type
_entity_poly.pdbx_seq_one_letter_code
_entity_poly.pdbx_strand_id
1 'polypeptide(L)'
;MKKKLVIVIKYMFFLGIGIFLIWLSLHKIMGNEKEWKVFTEQVSKANYWLMIPVFAILTMSHVLRSLRWKILMQPMGYNPSFPNTFFAVMIGYLANLAVPRLGEVLKCTILAKYEKVPAEKIVGTIVAE
;
A
#
# COMPACT_ATOMS: atom_id res chain seq x y z
N MET A 1 29.86 0.11 -0.95
CA MET A 1 29.40 1.03 -2.02
C MET A 1 28.76 0.31 -3.21
N LYS A 2 29.39 -0.73 -3.79
CA LYS A 2 28.81 -1.52 -4.90
C LYS A 2 27.39 -2.06 -4.64
N LYS A 3 27.09 -2.54 -3.43
CA LYS A 3 25.74 -3.05 -3.06
C LYS A 3 24.64 -1.98 -3.10
N LYS A 4 24.90 -0.76 -2.61
CA LYS A 4 23.94 0.36 -2.66
C LYS A 4 23.66 0.77 -4.11
N LEU A 5 24.70 0.78 -4.95
CA LEU A 5 24.58 1.10 -6.37
C LEU A 5 23.71 0.08 -7.13
N VAL A 6 23.92 -1.22 -6.89
CA VAL A 6 23.09 -2.29 -7.48
C VAL A 6 21.62 -2.15 -7.09
N ILE A 7 21.34 -1.79 -5.83
CA ILE A 7 19.98 -1.56 -5.34
C ILE A 7 19.33 -0.39 -6.06
N VAL A 8 20.03 0.75 -6.17
CA VAL A 8 19.51 1.95 -6.87
C VAL A 8 19.23 1.64 -8.33
N ILE A 9 20.16 0.96 -9.02
CA ILE A 9 19.99 0.57 -10.42
C ILE A 9 18.78 -0.36 -10.58
N LYS A 10 18.61 -1.33 -9.68
CA LYS A 10 17.45 -2.24 -9.71
C LYS A 10 16.14 -1.47 -9.57
N TYR A 11 16.04 -0.55 -8.62
CA TYR A 11 14.83 0.27 -8.46
C TYR A 11 14.58 1.16 -9.68
N MET A 12 15.61 1.82 -10.21
CA MET A 12 15.47 2.65 -11.41
C MET A 12 15.07 1.83 -12.65
N PHE A 13 15.59 0.61 -12.78
CA PHE A 13 15.23 -0.29 -13.87
C PHE A 13 13.75 -0.69 -13.83
N PHE A 14 13.25 -1.15 -12.67
CA PHE A 14 11.82 -1.49 -12.54
C PHE A 14 10.91 -0.27 -12.68
N LEU A 15 11.32 0.88 -12.15
CA LEU A 15 10.57 2.13 -12.30
C LEU A 15 10.55 2.58 -13.77
N GLY A 16 11.67 2.48 -14.48
CA GLY A 16 11.78 2.77 -15.91
C GLY A 16 10.89 1.86 -16.76
N ILE A 17 10.85 0.56 -16.46
CA ILE A 17 9.92 -0.38 -17.11
C ILE A 17 8.47 0.03 -16.85
N GLY A 18 8.12 0.38 -15.61
CA GLY A 18 6.77 0.83 -15.27
C GLY A 18 6.36 2.06 -16.08
N ILE A 19 7.22 3.08 -16.14
CA ILE A 19 6.98 4.30 -16.93
C ILE A 19 6.86 3.97 -18.42
N PHE A 20 7.74 3.11 -18.95
CA PHE A 20 7.71 2.70 -20.35
C PHE A 20 6.40 1.98 -20.71
N LEU A 21 5.91 1.08 -19.86
CA LEU A 21 4.65 0.38 -20.06
C LEU A 21 3.45 1.32 -20.00
N ILE A 22 3.44 2.27 -19.06
CA ILE A 22 2.39 3.31 -18.98
C ILE A 22 2.41 4.16 -20.25
N TRP A 23 3.59 4.62 -20.68
CA TRP A 23 3.75 5.39 -21.90
C TRP A 23 3.26 4.61 -23.12
N LEU A 24 3.64 3.33 -23.25
CA LEU A 24 3.22 2.47 -24.35
C LEU A 24 1.69 2.26 -24.35
N SER A 25 1.08 2.09 -23.18
CA SER A 25 -0.37 1.96 -23.03
C SER A 25 -1.08 3.25 -23.45
N LEU A 26 -0.63 4.41 -22.96
CA LEU A 26 -1.23 5.70 -23.28
C LEU A 26 -1.03 6.08 -24.74
N HIS A 27 0.15 5.80 -25.32
CA HIS A 27 0.42 6.09 -26.73
C HIS A 27 -0.50 5.31 -27.66
N LYS A 28 -0.81 4.04 -27.35
CA LYS A 28 -1.76 3.24 -28.13
C LYS A 28 -3.19 3.78 -28.09
N ILE A 29 -3.65 4.28 -26.94
CA ILE A 29 -5.02 4.78 -26.77
C ILE A 29 -5.17 6.20 -27.31
N MET A 30 -4.22 7.08 -27.00
CA MET A 30 -4.28 8.51 -27.34
C MET A 30 -3.77 8.80 -28.76
N GLY A 31 -2.93 7.93 -29.33
CA GLY A 31 -2.41 8.06 -30.70
C GLY A 31 -3.45 7.77 -31.79
N ASN A 32 -4.61 7.21 -31.44
CA ASN A 32 -5.72 6.95 -32.36
C ASN A 32 -7.00 7.60 -31.83
N GLU A 33 -7.53 8.58 -32.57
CA GLU A 33 -8.72 9.34 -32.18
C GLU A 33 -9.95 8.44 -31.93
N LYS A 34 -10.05 7.31 -32.64
CA LYS A 34 -11.15 6.35 -32.47
C LYS A 34 -11.06 5.62 -31.11
N GLU A 35 -9.87 5.14 -30.75
CA GLU A 35 -9.63 4.44 -29.49
C GLU A 35 -9.83 5.38 -28.29
N TRP A 36 -9.37 6.64 -28.42
CA TRP A 36 -9.58 7.66 -27.41
C TRP A 36 -11.08 7.93 -27.17
N LYS A 37 -11.87 8.08 -28.25
CA LYS A 37 -13.32 8.28 -28.14
C LYS A 37 -14.01 7.10 -27.46
N VAL A 38 -13.70 5.87 -27.89
CA VAL A 38 -14.23 4.65 -27.26
C VAL A 38 -13.88 4.59 -25.77
N PHE A 39 -12.62 4.85 -25.40
CA PHE A 39 -12.18 4.88 -24.01
C PHE A 39 -12.98 5.89 -23.17
N THR A 40 -13.10 7.13 -23.63
CA THR A 40 -13.84 8.18 -22.89
C THR A 40 -15.32 7.85 -22.73
N GLU A 41 -15.95 7.27 -23.75
CA GLU A 41 -17.35 6.85 -23.69
C GLU A 41 -17.56 5.71 -22.69
N GLN A 42 -16.66 4.72 -22.69
CA GLN A 42 -16.71 3.60 -21.74
C GLN A 42 -16.49 4.05 -20.30
N VAL A 43 -15.57 4.98 -20.07
CA VAL A 43 -15.36 5.58 -18.73
C VAL A 43 -16.61 6.33 -18.30
N SER A 44 -17.24 7.12 -19.16
CA SER A 44 -18.46 7.87 -18.80
C SER A 44 -19.66 6.97 -18.51
N LYS A 45 -19.77 5.82 -19.19
CA LYS A 45 -20.88 4.87 -19.03
C LYS A 45 -20.60 3.77 -18.00
N ALA A 46 -19.43 3.79 -17.36
CA ALA A 46 -19.04 2.78 -16.38
C ALA A 46 -20.04 2.75 -15.21
N ASN A 47 -20.28 1.56 -14.66
CA ASN A 47 -21.16 1.40 -13.51
C ASN A 47 -20.42 1.77 -12.20
N TYR A 48 -20.40 3.07 -11.89
CA TYR A 48 -19.77 3.61 -10.68
C TYR A 48 -20.38 3.09 -9.37
N TRP A 49 -21.59 2.51 -9.40
CA TRP A 49 -22.18 1.87 -8.22
C TRP A 49 -21.30 0.73 -7.68
N LEU A 50 -20.54 0.07 -8.55
CA LEU A 50 -19.61 -1.00 -8.17
C LEU A 50 -18.44 -0.51 -7.30
N MET A 51 -18.17 0.80 -7.24
CA MET A 51 -17.16 1.34 -6.33
C MET A 51 -17.55 1.09 -4.86
N ILE A 52 -18.84 1.14 -4.52
CA ILE A 52 -19.32 0.96 -3.14
C ILE A 52 -18.89 -0.41 -2.57
N PRO A 53 -19.24 -1.56 -3.18
CA PRO A 53 -18.80 -2.85 -2.68
C PRO A 53 -17.28 -3.03 -2.72
N VAL A 54 -16.59 -2.43 -3.69
CA VAL A 54 -15.11 -2.46 -3.76
C VAL A 54 -14.48 -1.76 -2.55
N PHE A 55 -14.91 -0.54 -2.23
CA PHE A 55 -14.44 0.19 -1.06
C PHE A 55 -14.83 -0.52 0.24
N ALA A 56 -16.02 -1.11 0.32
CA ALA A 56 -16.45 -1.88 1.48
C ALA A 56 -15.54 -3.09 1.74
N ILE A 57 -15.28 -3.89 0.70
CA ILE A 57 -14.41 -5.08 0.80
C ILE A 57 -12.97 -4.67 1.13
N LEU A 58 -12.44 -3.62 0.50
CA LEU A 58 -11.10 -3.11 0.78
C LEU A 58 -10.97 -2.65 2.24
N THR A 59 -11.92 -1.84 2.71
CA THR A 59 -11.94 -1.34 4.08
C THR A 59 -12.03 -2.50 5.08
N MET A 60 -12.92 -3.47 4.82
CA MET A 60 -13.05 -4.68 5.65
C MET A 60 -11.75 -5.48 5.68
N SER A 61 -11.10 -5.64 4.53
CA SER A 61 -9.80 -6.31 4.42
C SER A 61 -8.75 -5.63 5.31
N HIS A 62 -8.73 -4.31 5.36
CA HIS A 62 -7.80 -3.56 6.22
C HIS A 62 -8.16 -3.61 7.71
N VAL A 63 -9.45 -3.61 8.05
CA VAL A 63 -9.92 -3.83 9.42
C VAL A 63 -9.42 -5.18 9.94
N LEU A 64 -9.62 -6.26 9.17
CA LEU A 64 -9.15 -7.60 9.55
C LEU A 64 -7.63 -7.65 9.76
N ARG A 65 -6.86 -6.97 8.90
CA ARG A 65 -5.39 -6.89 9.08
C ARG A 65 -5.00 -6.17 10.36
N SER A 66 -5.69 -5.08 10.70
CA SER A 66 -5.44 -4.36 11.97
C SER A 66 -5.77 -5.21 13.19
N LEU A 67 -6.85 -6.01 13.14
CA LEU A 67 -7.22 -6.93 14.20
C LEU A 67 -6.19 -8.06 14.37
N ARG A 68 -5.76 -8.69 13.27
CA ARG A 68 -4.70 -9.70 13.28
C ARG A 68 -3.43 -9.14 13.95
N TRP A 69 -3.05 -7.92 13.61
CA TRP A 69 -1.89 -7.27 14.20
C TRP A 69 -2.04 -7.00 15.70
N LYS A 70 -3.22 -6.59 16.14
CA LYS A 70 -3.52 -6.45 17.57
C LYS A 70 -3.39 -7.80 18.28
N ILE A 71 -3.92 -8.89 17.71
CA ILE A 71 -3.83 -10.25 18.27
C ILE A 71 -2.38 -10.71 18.38
N LEU A 72 -1.53 -10.41 17.38
CA LEU A 72 -0.09 -10.71 17.41
C LEU A 72 0.65 -10.00 18.57
N MET A 73 0.14 -8.86 19.05
CA MET A 73 0.76 -8.09 20.14
C MET A 73 0.30 -8.52 21.53
N GLN A 74 -0.89 -9.12 21.64
CA GLN A 74 -1.43 -9.65 22.91
C GLN A 74 -0.49 -10.61 23.65
N PRO A 75 0.12 -11.65 23.01
CA PRO A 75 1.04 -12.55 23.71
C PRO A 75 2.34 -11.87 24.15
N MET A 76 2.66 -10.69 23.62
CA MET A 76 3.80 -9.89 24.06
C MET A 76 3.47 -8.97 25.25
N GLY A 77 2.25 -9.04 25.78
CA GLY A 77 1.78 -8.19 26.89
C GLY A 77 1.30 -6.81 26.47
N TYR A 78 1.18 -6.53 25.16
CA TYR A 78 0.74 -5.24 24.64
C TYR A 78 -0.68 -5.33 24.09
N ASN A 79 -1.55 -4.41 24.51
CA ASN A 79 -2.92 -4.29 24.03
C ASN A 79 -3.13 -2.93 23.37
N PRO A 80 -2.62 -2.72 22.14
CA PRO A 80 -2.79 -1.44 21.47
C PRO A 80 -4.28 -1.18 21.18
N SER A 81 -4.67 0.09 21.21
CA SER A 81 -6.02 0.47 20.84
C SER A 81 -6.31 0.10 19.38
N PHE A 82 -7.52 -0.38 19.12
CA PHE A 82 -7.97 -0.69 17.76
C PHE A 82 -7.85 0.49 16.78
N PRO A 83 -8.33 1.71 17.10
CA PRO A 83 -8.24 2.83 16.17
C PRO A 83 -6.79 3.19 15.84
N ASN A 84 -5.88 3.21 16.82
CA ASN A 84 -4.47 3.52 16.54
C ASN A 84 -3.81 2.43 15.70
N THR A 85 -4.14 1.17 15.93
CA THR A 85 -3.65 0.04 15.12
C THR A 85 -4.17 0.13 13.68
N PHE A 86 -5.45 0.47 13.50
CA PHE A 86 -6.05 0.65 12.19
C PHE A 86 -5.40 1.82 11.42
N PHE A 87 -5.26 2.99 12.04
CA PHE A 87 -4.60 4.14 11.41
C PHE A 87 -3.12 3.89 11.12
N ALA A 88 -2.40 3.18 11.99
CA ALA A 88 -1.03 2.76 11.72
C ALA A 88 -0.95 1.87 10.46
N VAL A 89 -1.87 0.91 10.32
CA VAL A 89 -1.99 0.07 9.11
C VAL A 89 -2.29 0.92 7.87
N MET A 90 -3.23 1.87 7.96
CA MET A 90 -3.57 2.79 6.86
C MET A 90 -2.38 3.62 6.40
N ILE A 91 -1.67 4.25 7.33
CA ILE A 91 -0.48 5.06 7.01
C ILE A 91 0.63 4.18 6.42
N GLY A 92 0.78 2.94 6.93
CA GLY A 92 1.69 1.97 6.33
C GLY A 92 1.35 1.66 4.87
N TYR A 93 0.09 1.38 4.56
CA TYR A 93 -0.34 1.14 3.18
C TYR A 93 -0.16 2.37 2.28
N LEU A 94 -0.50 3.56 2.78
CA LEU A 94 -0.32 4.81 2.05
C LEU A 94 1.17 5.04 1.72
N ALA A 95 2.06 4.83 2.68
CA ALA A 95 3.49 4.98 2.46
C ALA A 95 4.07 3.96 1.47
N ASN A 96 3.54 2.73 1.46
CA ASN A 96 3.93 1.72 0.48
C ASN A 96 3.55 2.09 -0.96
N LEU A 97 2.55 2.94 -1.18
CA LEU A 97 2.23 3.48 -2.50
C LEU A 97 3.28 4.47 -3.00
N ALA A 98 3.87 5.26 -2.09
CA ALA A 98 4.90 6.24 -2.44
C ALA A 98 6.28 5.60 -2.59
N VAL A 99 6.69 4.78 -1.61
CA VAL A 99 8.00 4.12 -1.59
C VAL A 99 7.81 2.66 -1.18
N PRO A 100 8.27 1.70 -2.01
CA PRO A 100 8.18 0.29 -1.67
C PRO A 100 8.82 -0.01 -0.31
N ARG A 101 8.09 -0.74 0.55
CA ARG A 101 8.55 -1.20 1.87
C ARG A 101 8.70 -0.10 2.95
N LEU A 102 8.42 1.17 2.63
CA LEU A 102 8.46 2.26 3.63
C LEU A 102 7.33 2.13 4.67
N GLY A 103 6.21 1.54 4.27
CA GLY A 103 5.04 1.38 5.12
C GLY A 103 5.27 0.54 6.37
N GLU A 104 6.14 -0.46 6.29
CA GLU A 104 6.50 -1.30 7.43
C GLU A 104 7.24 -0.50 8.50
N VAL A 105 8.15 0.37 8.07
CA VAL A 105 8.91 1.25 8.97
C VAL A 105 7.96 2.26 9.63
N LEU A 106 7.10 2.92 8.84
CA LEU A 106 6.20 3.95 9.36
C LEU A 106 5.11 3.39 10.29
N LYS A 107 4.55 2.22 9.96
CA LYS A 107 3.58 1.52 10.81
C LYS A 107 4.17 1.21 12.19
N CYS A 108 5.41 0.71 12.24
CA CYS A 108 6.11 0.44 13.49
C CYS A 108 6.43 1.70 14.29
N THR A 109 6.92 2.76 13.64
CA THR A 109 7.30 3.99 14.35
C THR A 109 6.08 4.73 14.91
N ILE A 110 4.99 4.79 14.17
CA ILE A 110 3.74 5.41 14.61
C ILE A 110 3.16 4.63 15.79
N LEU A 111 3.05 3.29 15.67
CA LEU A 111 2.49 2.50 16.76
C LEU A 111 3.38 2.52 18.00
N ALA A 112 4.71 2.53 17.84
CA ALA A 112 5.64 2.70 18.95
C ALA A 112 5.48 4.04 19.66
N LYS A 113 5.22 5.12 18.91
CA LYS A 113 5.02 6.47 19.46
C LYS A 113 3.71 6.61 20.22
N TYR A 114 2.61 6.08 19.67
CA TYR A 114 1.26 6.26 20.22
C TYR A 114 0.89 5.22 21.29
N GLU A 115 1.31 3.96 21.13
CA GLU A 115 0.95 2.84 22.01
C GLU A 115 2.10 2.40 22.93
N LYS A 116 3.25 3.10 22.88
CA LYS A 116 4.45 2.82 23.70
C LYS A 116 4.97 1.37 23.58
N VAL A 117 4.66 0.70 22.46
CA VAL A 117 5.16 -0.64 22.16
C VAL A 117 6.58 -0.51 21.55
N PRO A 118 7.60 -1.26 22.03
CA PRO A 118 8.95 -1.17 21.47
C PRO A 118 8.96 -1.54 19.98
N ALA A 119 9.51 -0.67 19.14
CA ALA A 119 9.55 -0.88 17.69
C ALA A 119 10.19 -2.21 17.27
N GLU A 120 11.18 -2.70 18.01
CA GLU A 120 11.85 -3.98 17.79
C GLU A 120 10.89 -5.19 17.90
N LYS A 121 9.96 -5.14 18.86
CA LYS A 121 8.93 -6.19 19.04
C LYS A 121 7.88 -6.12 17.92
N ILE A 122 7.53 -4.92 17.47
CA ILE A 122 6.59 -4.72 16.37
C ILE A 122 7.19 -5.19 15.04
N VAL A 123 8.48 -4.91 14.77
CA VAL A 123 9.17 -5.43 13.58
C VAL A 123 9.18 -6.96 13.57
N GLY A 124 9.35 -7.61 14.73
CA GLY A 124 9.22 -9.06 14.86
C GLY A 124 7.85 -9.59 14.41
N THR A 125 6.77 -8.86 14.70
CA THR A 125 5.42 -9.25 14.23
C THR A 125 5.21 -9.06 12.72
N ILE A 126 5.97 -8.20 12.04
CA ILE A 126 5.95 -8.07 10.57
C ILE A 126 6.59 -9.28 9.90
N VAL A 127 7.66 -9.82 10.48
CA VAL A 127 8.34 -11.01 9.94
C VAL A 127 7.46 -12.26 10.11
N ALA A 128 6.64 -12.30 11.16
CA ALA A 128 5.67 -13.37 11.38
C ALA A 128 4.34 -13.18 10.62
N GLU A 129 4.10 -11.99 10.05
CA GLU A 129 2.90 -11.66 9.26
C GLU A 129 2.93 -12.32 7.89
#